data_AF-A0A430RZY7-F1
#
_entry.id   AF-A0A430RZY7-F1
#
_cell.length_a   1.000
_cell.length_b   1.000
_cell.length_c   1.000
_cell.angle_alpha   90.00
_cell.angle_beta   90.00
_cell.angle_gamma   90.00
#
_symmetry.space_group_name_H-M   'P 1'
#
loop_
_entity.id
_entity.type
_entity.pdbx_description
1 polymer ?
#
loop_
_entity_poly.entity_id
_entity_poly.type
_entity_poly.pdbx_seq_one_letter_code
_entity_poly.pdbx_strand_id
1 'polypeptide(L)'
;METPPVRRFFLSLALFLLFLWALSHLYSLLLWVFLAFTLAGALDPLVGLFARRFPRPSAVFLAYLMVLGVMGLGFYLAAPLLVLQFHHLGEVLPQVLRWLEDNLGLTLPDLASSLFTSAHVAGDLLLRVGETVSQLVLALVLAVMIALEPHLVARVAPYLPGSGWTEVLEDTWRRMGYWARAQFLIALSFALLFGGWLLFLGVPSPFALGVLGGVLEVVPFVPTFRTPFTPAGNIARPPGGAPRSRDGEPG
;
A
#
# COMPACT_ATOMS: atom_id res chain seq x y z
N MET A 1 38.86 -30.45 21.33
CA MET A 1 37.85 -30.22 22.40
C MET A 1 36.52 -30.00 21.72
N GLU A 2 35.76 -31.07 21.53
CA GLU A 2 34.43 -31.00 20.91
C GLU A 2 33.50 -30.24 21.85
N THR A 3 32.90 -29.17 21.36
CA THR A 3 31.92 -28.41 22.13
C THR A 3 30.70 -29.30 22.32
N PRO A 4 30.20 -29.53 23.56
CA PRO A 4 29.14 -30.48 23.79
C PRO A 4 27.92 -30.12 22.92
N PRO A 5 27.22 -31.10 22.32
CA PRO A 5 26.15 -30.87 21.33
C PRO A 5 25.05 -29.94 21.86
N VAL A 6 24.84 -29.97 23.18
CA VAL A 6 23.94 -29.10 23.93
C VAL A 6 24.27 -27.61 23.77
N ARG A 7 25.54 -27.20 23.79
CA ARG A 7 25.94 -25.77 23.66
C ARG A 7 25.63 -25.22 22.27
N ARG A 8 25.81 -26.03 21.22
CA ARG A 8 25.49 -25.65 19.84
C ARG A 8 23.98 -25.49 19.64
N PHE A 9 23.19 -26.36 20.27
CA PHE A 9 21.74 -26.26 20.27
C PHE A 9 21.26 -24.96 20.93
N PHE A 10 21.74 -24.64 22.14
CA PHE A 10 21.36 -23.40 22.82
C PHE A 10 21.81 -22.14 22.06
N LEU A 11 23.00 -22.15 21.47
CA LEU A 11 23.47 -21.05 20.60
C LEU A 11 22.58 -20.88 19.37
N SER A 12 22.23 -21.98 18.69
CA SER A 12 21.38 -21.93 17.50
C SER A 12 19.96 -21.46 17.85
N LEU A 13 19.43 -21.90 18.99
CA LEU A 13 18.13 -21.46 19.49
C LEU A 13 18.16 -19.97 19.87
N ALA A 14 19.19 -19.50 20.55
CA ALA A 14 19.36 -18.09 20.87
C ALA A 14 19.50 -17.23 19.61
N LEU A 15 20.25 -17.69 18.61
CA LEU A 15 20.41 -17.00 17.32
C LEU A 15 19.07 -16.95 16.56
N PHE A 16 18.30 -18.04 16.59
CA PHE A 16 16.98 -18.11 15.97
C PHE A 16 15.99 -17.16 16.63
N LEU A 17 15.95 -17.12 17.97
CA LEU A 17 15.11 -16.17 18.71
C LEU A 17 15.53 -14.71 18.47
N LEU A 18 16.83 -14.44 18.41
CA LEU A 18 17.36 -13.12 18.04
C LEU A 18 16.94 -12.74 16.62
N PHE A 19 17.01 -13.68 15.68
CA PHE A 19 16.57 -13.47 14.30
C PHE A 19 15.07 -13.18 14.22
N LEU A 20 14.22 -13.94 14.95
CA LEU A 20 12.78 -13.68 15.02
C LEU A 20 12.48 -12.30 15.64
N TRP A 21 13.18 -11.95 16.72
CA TRP A 21 13.04 -10.65 17.36
C TRP A 21 13.43 -9.52 16.38
N ALA A 22 14.58 -9.64 15.73
CA ALA A 22 15.04 -8.69 14.73
C ALA A 22 14.06 -8.58 13.57
N LEU A 23 13.56 -9.69 13.04
CA LEU A 23 12.56 -9.70 11.96
C LEU A 23 11.27 -8.99 12.38
N SER A 24 10.81 -9.18 13.62
CA SER A 24 9.62 -8.52 14.16
C SER A 24 9.76 -7.00 14.35
N HIS A 25 10.99 -6.49 14.50
CA HIS A 25 11.28 -5.06 14.61
C HIS A 25 11.62 -4.42 13.25
N LEU A 26 12.33 -5.16 12.41
CA LEU A 26 12.86 -4.68 11.13
C LEU A 26 11.91 -4.93 9.96
N TYR A 27 10.78 -5.63 10.14
CA TYR A 27 9.84 -5.89 9.03
C TYR A 27 9.39 -4.60 8.33
N SER A 28 9.20 -3.50 9.08
CA SER A 28 8.81 -2.22 8.52
C SER A 28 9.88 -1.66 7.57
N LEU A 29 11.15 -1.69 7.99
CA LEU A 29 12.30 -1.32 7.15
C LEU A 29 12.45 -2.27 5.96
N LEU A 30 12.24 -3.57 6.18
CA LEU A 30 12.33 -4.58 5.12
C LEU A 30 11.25 -4.36 4.05
N LEU A 31 10.03 -3.95 4.42
CA LEU A 31 8.96 -3.60 3.49
C LEU A 31 9.35 -2.38 2.64
N TRP A 32 9.99 -1.36 3.21
CA TRP A 32 10.47 -0.20 2.45
C TRP A 32 11.59 -0.55 1.48
N VAL A 33 12.55 -1.39 1.92
CA VAL A 33 13.61 -1.91 1.04
C VAL A 33 13.00 -2.78 -0.06
N PHE A 34 12.06 -3.66 0.27
CA PHE A 34 11.34 -4.48 -0.69
C PHE A 34 10.60 -3.63 -1.72
N LEU A 35 9.89 -2.58 -1.27
CA LEU A 35 9.21 -1.63 -2.15
C LEU A 35 10.22 -0.92 -3.06
N ALA A 36 11.37 -0.51 -2.54
CA ALA A 36 12.42 0.13 -3.31
C ALA A 36 13.02 -0.80 -4.38
N PHE A 37 13.32 -2.05 -4.01
CA PHE A 37 13.77 -3.11 -4.93
C PHE A 37 12.74 -3.33 -6.05
N THR A 38 11.47 -3.41 -5.68
CA THR A 38 10.35 -3.61 -6.60
C THR A 38 10.20 -2.43 -7.56
N LEU A 39 10.28 -1.19 -7.06
CA LEU A 39 10.17 0.03 -7.87
C LEU A 39 11.37 0.18 -8.83
N ALA A 40 12.58 -0.13 -8.35
CA ALA A 40 13.78 -0.16 -9.19
C ALA A 40 13.67 -1.22 -10.29
N GLY A 41 13.22 -2.43 -9.97
CA GLY A 41 12.96 -3.48 -10.96
C GLY A 41 11.83 -3.14 -11.93
N ALA A 42 10.84 -2.35 -11.50
CA ALA A 42 9.75 -1.88 -12.36
C ALA A 42 10.23 -0.91 -13.45
N LEU A 43 11.13 0.01 -13.07
CA LEU A 43 11.66 1.07 -13.92
C LEU A 43 12.90 0.65 -14.72
N ASP A 44 13.52 -0.49 -14.40
CA ASP A 44 14.68 -1.04 -15.11
C ASP A 44 14.57 -1.04 -16.66
N PRO A 45 13.46 -1.46 -17.30
CA PRO A 45 13.35 -1.37 -18.76
C PRO A 45 13.35 0.09 -19.27
N LEU A 46 12.75 1.02 -18.53
CA LEU A 46 12.72 2.44 -18.89
C LEU A 46 14.10 3.07 -18.72
N VAL A 47 14.80 2.73 -17.64
CA VAL A 47 16.21 3.07 -17.43
C VAL A 47 17.06 2.53 -18.57
N GLY A 48 16.85 1.26 -18.97
CA GLY A 48 17.55 0.62 -20.08
C GLY A 48 17.33 1.32 -21.42
N LEU A 49 16.12 1.83 -21.68
CA LEU A 49 15.83 2.63 -22.88
C LEU A 49 16.65 3.92 -22.91
N PHE A 50 16.71 4.67 -21.79
CA PHE A 50 17.50 5.90 -21.71
C PHE A 50 19.01 5.66 -21.64
N ALA A 51 19.44 4.55 -21.05
CA ALA A 51 20.85 4.16 -20.96
C ALA A 51 21.46 3.87 -22.34
N ARG A 52 20.65 3.66 -23.39
CA ARG A 52 21.14 3.58 -24.78
C ARG A 52 21.72 4.90 -25.27
N ARG A 53 21.26 6.05 -24.75
CA ARG A 53 21.65 7.38 -25.20
C ARG A 53 22.46 8.17 -24.17
N PHE A 54 22.27 7.90 -22.89
CA PHE A 54 22.81 8.67 -21.78
C PHE A 54 23.63 7.80 -20.81
N PRO A 55 24.62 8.36 -20.07
CA PRO A 55 25.29 7.62 -19.02
C PRO A 55 24.30 7.20 -17.92
N ARG A 56 24.54 6.05 -17.30
CA ARG A 56 23.58 5.37 -16.41
C ARG A 56 22.94 6.28 -15.34
N PRO A 57 23.68 7.13 -14.58
CA PRO A 57 23.06 7.97 -13.56
C PRO A 57 22.00 8.92 -14.13
N SER A 58 22.27 9.52 -15.29
CA SER A 58 21.31 10.39 -15.97
C SER A 58 20.14 9.62 -16.59
N ALA A 59 20.36 8.40 -17.07
CA ALA A 59 19.29 7.53 -17.54
C ALA A 59 18.32 7.15 -16.41
N VAL A 60 18.86 6.82 -15.21
CA VAL A 60 18.05 6.56 -14.02
C VAL A 60 17.27 7.81 -13.63
N PHE A 61 17.96 8.95 -13.48
CA PHE A 61 17.32 10.20 -13.12
C PHE A 61 16.17 10.57 -14.08
N LEU A 62 16.40 10.45 -15.39
CA LEU A 62 15.40 10.76 -16.42
C LEU A 62 14.23 9.78 -16.40
N ALA A 63 14.47 8.48 -16.18
CA ALA A 63 13.40 7.47 -16.06
C ALA A 63 12.47 7.76 -14.87
N TYR A 64 13.05 8.02 -13.70
CA TYR A 64 12.28 8.33 -12.51
C TYR A 64 11.56 9.67 -12.64
N LEU A 65 12.23 10.70 -13.18
CA LEU A 65 11.60 12.01 -13.44
C LEU A 65 10.45 11.90 -14.44
N MET A 66 10.59 11.08 -15.49
CA MET A 66 9.54 10.86 -16.47
C MET A 66 8.30 10.24 -15.82
N VAL A 67 8.47 9.18 -15.02
CA VAL A 67 7.32 8.51 -14.38
C VAL A 67 6.67 9.41 -13.33
N LEU A 68 7.46 10.09 -12.49
CA LEU A 68 6.93 11.07 -11.53
C LEU A 68 6.25 12.24 -12.23
N GLY A 69 6.78 12.68 -13.38
CA GLY A 69 6.20 13.73 -14.19
C GLY A 69 4.85 13.33 -14.78
N VAL A 70 4.73 12.11 -15.32
CA VAL A 70 3.46 11.58 -15.84
C VAL A 70 2.43 11.44 -14.71
N MET A 71 2.82 10.89 -13.56
CA MET A 71 1.93 10.78 -12.40
C MET A 71 1.53 12.17 -11.88
N GLY A 72 2.49 13.07 -11.70
CA GLY A 72 2.27 14.44 -11.22
C GLY A 72 1.38 15.25 -12.15
N LEU A 73 1.54 15.10 -13.46
CA LEU A 73 0.65 15.72 -14.45
C LEU A 73 -0.78 15.16 -14.32
N GLY A 74 -0.93 13.84 -14.14
CA GLY A 74 -2.22 13.20 -13.87
C GLY A 74 -2.90 13.78 -12.63
N PHE A 75 -2.17 13.94 -11.53
CA PHE A 75 -2.68 14.58 -10.31
C PHE A 75 -3.03 16.05 -10.53
N TYR A 76 -2.18 16.81 -11.23
CA TYR A 76 -2.43 18.22 -11.52
C TYR A 76 -3.70 18.41 -12.34
N LEU A 77 -3.96 17.53 -13.31
CA LEU A 77 -5.19 17.52 -14.09
C LEU A 77 -6.39 17.13 -13.22
N ALA A 78 -6.26 16.11 -12.35
CA ALA A 78 -7.37 15.61 -11.53
C ALA A 78 -7.74 16.56 -10.37
N ALA A 79 -6.77 17.25 -9.77
CA ALA A 79 -6.97 18.10 -8.60
C ALA A 79 -8.09 19.16 -8.76
N PRO A 80 -8.08 20.03 -9.78
CA PRO A 80 -9.13 21.04 -9.94
C PRO A 80 -10.51 20.40 -10.21
N LEU A 81 -10.55 19.28 -10.94
CA LEU A 81 -11.78 18.53 -11.18
C LEU A 81 -12.40 18.01 -9.88
N LEU A 82 -11.58 17.55 -8.93
CA LEU A 82 -12.04 17.12 -7.61
C LEU A 82 -12.50 18.32 -6.76
N VAL A 83 -11.74 19.42 -6.73
CA VAL A 83 -12.08 20.62 -5.96
C VAL A 83 -13.41 21.24 -6.42
N LEU A 84 -13.66 21.30 -7.72
CA LEU A 84 -14.93 21.80 -8.27
C LEU A 84 -16.13 20.96 -7.83
N GLN A 85 -15.96 19.63 -7.70
CA GLN A 85 -17.02 18.76 -7.20
C GLN A 85 -17.31 19.01 -5.72
N PHE A 86 -16.28 19.21 -4.90
CA PHE A 86 -16.46 19.53 -3.48
C PHE A 86 -17.21 20.85 -3.27
N HIS A 87 -17.02 21.85 -4.14
CA HIS A 87 -17.80 23.08 -4.08
C HIS A 87 -19.29 22.85 -4.31
N HIS A 88 -19.65 22.02 -5.30
CA HIS A 88 -21.05 21.71 -5.57
C HIS A 88 -21.69 20.92 -4.42
N LEU A 89 -20.95 19.98 -3.80
CA LEU A 89 -21.37 19.31 -2.57
C LEU A 89 -21.66 20.30 -1.43
N GLY A 90 -20.85 21.36 -1.31
CA GLY A 90 -21.08 22.44 -0.34
C GLY A 90 -22.38 23.21 -0.57
N GLU A 91 -22.85 23.32 -1.82
CA GLU A 91 -24.08 24.04 -2.18
C GLU A 91 -25.35 23.22 -1.90
N VAL A 92 -25.31 21.89 -2.09
CA VAL A 92 -26.43 20.99 -1.77
C VAL A 92 -26.48 20.57 -0.30
N LEU A 93 -25.38 20.72 0.44
CA LEU A 93 -25.30 20.38 1.87
C LEU A 93 -26.41 21.02 2.73
N PRO A 94 -26.76 22.31 2.60
CA PRO A 94 -27.81 22.93 3.41
C PRO A 94 -29.21 22.40 3.09
N GLN A 95 -29.42 21.86 1.89
CA GLN A 95 -30.70 21.27 1.48
C GLN A 95 -30.82 19.84 2.02
N VAL A 96 -29.72 19.08 1.99
CA VAL A 96 -29.64 17.75 2.60
C VAL A 96 -29.82 17.82 4.11
N LEU A 97 -29.17 18.77 4.79
CA LEU A 97 -29.32 18.97 6.23
C LEU A 97 -30.77 19.26 6.63
N ARG A 98 -31.45 20.13 5.87
CA ARG A 98 -32.88 20.42 6.08
C ARG A 98 -33.76 19.18 5.89
N TRP A 99 -33.51 18.40 4.85
CA TRP A 99 -34.23 17.14 4.63
C TRP A 99 -34.01 16.13 5.76
N LEU A 100 -32.78 16.01 6.31
CA LEU A 100 -32.51 15.13 7.44
C LEU A 100 -33.20 15.60 8.73
N GLU A 101 -33.22 16.91 8.99
CA GLU A 101 -33.91 17.48 10.15
C GLU A 101 -35.42 17.21 10.07
N ASP A 102 -36.03 17.45 8.90
CA ASP A 102 -37.47 17.26 8.66
C ASP A 102 -37.91 15.78 8.68
N ASN A 103 -37.09 14.87 8.17
CA ASN A 103 -37.45 13.44 8.04
C ASN A 103 -36.98 12.56 9.20
N LEU A 104 -35.86 12.89 9.84
CA LEU A 104 -35.21 12.05 10.85
C LEU A 104 -35.09 12.73 12.22
N GLY A 105 -35.44 14.01 12.35
CA GLY A 105 -35.41 14.75 13.61
C GLY A 105 -34.00 14.97 14.18
N LEU A 106 -32.96 14.85 13.34
CA LEU A 106 -31.57 15.05 13.74
C LEU A 106 -31.27 16.53 13.88
N THR A 107 -30.85 16.93 15.09
CA THR A 107 -30.62 18.35 15.43
C THR A 107 -29.20 18.81 15.09
N LEU A 108 -29.01 20.12 14.89
CA LEU A 108 -27.70 20.73 14.59
C LEU A 108 -26.56 20.34 15.56
N PRO A 109 -26.77 20.17 16.88
CA PRO A 109 -25.74 19.69 17.81
C PRO A 109 -25.24 18.27 17.50
N ASP A 110 -26.13 17.36 17.09
CA ASP A 110 -25.78 15.98 16.72
C ASP A 110 -25.01 15.93 15.40
N LEU A 111 -25.37 16.82 14.47
CA LEU A 111 -24.65 17.02 13.22
C LEU A 111 -23.29 17.69 13.46
N ALA A 112 -23.21 18.69 14.33
CA ALA A 112 -21.96 19.37 14.66
C ALA A 112 -20.95 18.40 15.29
N SER A 113 -21.38 17.56 16.23
CA SER A 113 -20.51 16.53 16.82
C SER A 113 -20.07 15.46 15.80
N SER A 114 -20.95 15.08 14.88
CA SER A 114 -20.63 14.19 13.74
C SER A 114 -19.65 14.82 12.75
N LEU A 115 -19.78 16.11 12.47
CA LEU A 115 -18.87 16.88 11.62
C LEU A 115 -17.52 17.09 12.30
N PHE A 116 -17.48 17.36 13.60
CA PHE A 116 -16.23 17.44 14.36
C PHE A 116 -15.49 16.11 14.35
N THR A 117 -16.20 14.99 14.49
CA THR A 117 -15.62 13.65 14.40
C THR A 117 -15.11 13.38 12.98
N SER A 118 -15.90 13.73 11.95
CA SER A 118 -15.51 13.61 10.54
C SER A 118 -14.30 14.48 10.19
N ALA A 119 -14.19 15.68 10.75
CA ALA A 119 -13.06 16.58 10.58
C ALA A 119 -11.79 16.04 11.25
N HIS A 120 -11.91 15.44 12.44
CA HIS A 120 -10.78 14.75 13.08
C HIS A 120 -10.33 13.54 12.27
N VAL A 121 -11.26 12.74 11.74
CA VAL A 121 -10.95 11.62 10.85
C VAL A 121 -10.27 12.12 9.58
N ALA A 122 -10.79 13.19 8.95
CA ALA A 122 -10.18 13.78 7.77
C ALA A 122 -8.77 14.33 8.06
N GLY A 123 -8.57 14.98 9.21
CA GLY A 123 -7.27 15.45 9.68
C GLY A 123 -6.28 14.31 9.91
N ASP A 124 -6.70 13.24 10.58
CA ASP A 124 -5.89 12.03 10.78
C ASP A 124 -5.54 11.36 9.44
N LEU A 125 -6.50 11.28 8.51
CA LEU A 125 -6.25 10.79 7.15
C LEU A 125 -5.23 11.66 6.40
N LEU A 126 -5.33 12.98 6.49
CA LEU A 126 -4.37 13.91 5.89
C LEU A 126 -2.97 13.70 6.44
N LEU A 127 -2.83 13.57 7.76
CA LEU A 127 -1.55 13.29 8.41
C LEU A 127 -0.99 11.92 7.99
N ARG A 128 -1.83 10.89 7.92
CA ARG A 128 -1.44 9.56 7.44
C ARG A 128 -1.03 9.55 5.97
N VAL A 129 -1.71 10.31 5.12
CA VAL A 129 -1.32 10.50 3.72
C VAL A 129 0.05 11.18 3.68
N GLY A 130 0.28 12.22 4.49
CA GLY A 130 1.59 12.86 4.63
C GLY A 130 2.69 11.89 5.06
N GLU A 131 2.43 11.05 6.07
CA GLU A 131 3.36 10.00 6.52
C GLU A 131 3.64 8.99 5.40
N THR A 132 2.61 8.52 4.71
CA THR A 132 2.72 7.55 3.61
C THR A 132 3.52 8.14 2.45
N VAL A 133 3.26 9.41 2.08
CA VAL A 133 4.02 10.11 1.05
C VAL A 133 5.49 10.24 1.45
N SER A 134 5.78 10.60 2.70
CA SER A 134 7.15 10.67 3.22
C SER A 134 7.88 9.32 3.08
N GLN A 135 7.19 8.23 3.45
CA GLN A 135 7.75 6.89 3.33
C GLN A 135 7.92 6.43 1.87
N LEU A 136 6.99 6.80 0.99
CA LEU A 136 7.12 6.57 -0.46
C LEU A 136 8.30 7.35 -1.04
N VAL A 137 8.54 8.58 -0.59
CA VAL A 137 9.73 9.36 -0.98
C VAL A 137 11.02 8.66 -0.53
N LEU A 138 11.05 8.12 0.69
CA LEU A 138 12.20 7.33 1.15
C LEU A 138 12.42 6.08 0.27
N ALA A 139 11.36 5.30 0.00
CA ALA A 139 11.44 4.13 -0.86
C ALA A 139 11.88 4.49 -2.29
N LEU A 140 11.41 5.62 -2.80
CA LEU A 140 11.81 6.18 -4.10
C LEU A 140 13.29 6.53 -4.12
N VAL A 141 13.81 7.19 -3.09
CA VAL A 141 15.25 7.50 -2.97
C VAL A 141 16.06 6.21 -2.93
N LEU A 142 15.67 5.22 -2.13
CA LEU A 142 16.33 3.91 -2.11
C LEU A 142 16.26 3.23 -3.49
N ALA A 143 15.12 3.30 -4.17
CA ALA A 143 14.96 2.70 -5.49
C ALA A 143 15.91 3.33 -6.51
N VAL A 144 16.05 4.66 -6.50
CA VAL A 144 17.03 5.39 -7.32
C VAL A 144 18.45 4.93 -6.99
N MET A 145 18.81 4.85 -5.71
CA MET A 145 20.14 4.38 -5.29
C MET A 145 20.43 2.96 -5.78
N ILE A 146 19.43 2.07 -5.69
CA ILE A 146 19.59 0.70 -6.18
C ILE A 146 19.69 0.66 -7.71
N ALA A 147 18.86 1.42 -8.43
CA ALA A 147 18.87 1.46 -9.90
C ALA A 147 20.21 1.99 -10.47
N LEU A 148 20.91 2.85 -9.72
CA LEU A 148 22.26 3.30 -10.05
C LEU A 148 23.28 2.13 -10.11
N GLU A 149 23.06 1.04 -9.39
CA GLU A 149 23.99 -0.09 -9.28
C GLU A 149 23.43 -1.37 -9.95
N PRO A 150 23.87 -1.73 -11.18
CA PRO A 150 23.28 -2.85 -11.95
C PRO A 150 23.36 -4.21 -11.31
N HIS A 151 24.46 -4.45 -10.60
CA HIS A 151 24.84 -5.76 -10.12
C HIS A 151 24.75 -5.81 -8.60
N LEU A 152 23.94 -4.94 -7.98
CA LEU A 152 23.78 -4.89 -6.53
C LEU A 152 23.40 -6.28 -5.98
N VAL A 153 22.46 -6.94 -6.66
CA VAL A 153 21.95 -8.26 -6.29
C VAL A 153 23.04 -9.34 -6.41
N ALA A 154 23.78 -9.34 -7.52
CA ALA A 154 24.91 -10.25 -7.73
C ALA A 154 26.06 -10.01 -6.75
N ARG A 155 26.27 -8.76 -6.29
CA ARG A 155 27.29 -8.40 -5.29
C ARG A 155 26.96 -8.96 -3.89
N VAL A 156 25.67 -9.18 -3.59
CA VAL A 156 25.23 -9.74 -2.30
C VAL A 156 25.34 -11.27 -2.28
N ALA A 157 25.22 -11.93 -3.44
CA ALA A 157 25.20 -13.38 -3.54
C ALA A 157 26.38 -14.13 -2.87
N PRO A 158 27.65 -13.66 -2.92
CA PRO A 158 28.77 -14.34 -2.27
C PRO A 158 28.70 -14.37 -0.73
N TYR A 159 27.88 -13.52 -0.11
CA TYR A 159 27.69 -13.52 1.34
C TYR A 159 26.69 -14.57 1.82
N LEU A 160 25.95 -15.21 0.90
CA LEU A 160 25.01 -16.27 1.25
C LEU A 160 25.70 -17.65 1.22
N PRO A 161 25.35 -18.55 2.15
CA PRO A 161 25.93 -19.89 2.20
C PRO A 161 25.44 -20.75 1.02
N GLY A 162 26.34 -21.22 0.16
CA GLY A 162 26.04 -22.08 -0.99
C GLY A 162 26.49 -21.50 -2.33
N SER A 163 26.13 -22.17 -3.43
CA SER A 163 26.39 -21.72 -4.80
C SER A 163 25.08 -21.55 -5.57
N GLY A 164 25.06 -20.69 -6.60
CA GLY A 164 23.86 -20.42 -7.41
C GLY A 164 22.97 -19.27 -6.91
N TRP A 165 23.35 -18.57 -5.84
CA TRP A 165 22.57 -17.44 -5.31
C TRP A 165 22.45 -16.25 -6.26
N THR A 166 23.42 -16.05 -7.16
CA THR A 166 23.40 -14.98 -8.16
C THR A 166 22.17 -15.11 -9.06
N GLU A 167 21.96 -16.29 -9.64
CA GLU A 167 20.85 -16.58 -10.55
C GLU A 167 19.50 -16.49 -9.82
N VAL A 168 19.40 -17.08 -8.63
CA VAL A 168 18.17 -17.07 -7.82
C VAL A 168 17.77 -15.64 -7.46
N LEU A 169 18.72 -14.82 -7.02
CA LEU A 169 18.43 -13.45 -6.61
C LEU A 169 18.12 -12.56 -7.82
N GLU A 170 18.82 -12.71 -8.94
CA GLU A 170 18.52 -11.97 -10.18
C GLU A 170 17.15 -12.33 -10.76
N ASP A 171 16.79 -13.61 -10.77
CA ASP A 171 15.48 -14.07 -11.21
C ASP A 171 14.37 -13.57 -10.29
N THR A 172 14.62 -13.58 -8.98
CA THR A 172 13.69 -13.04 -7.99
C THR A 172 13.47 -11.55 -8.22
N TRP A 173 14.54 -10.78 -8.36
CA TRP A 173 14.48 -9.35 -8.66
C TRP A 173 13.68 -9.08 -9.95
N ARG A 174 13.96 -9.84 -11.02
CA ARG A 174 13.28 -9.70 -12.31
C ARG A 174 11.78 -9.98 -12.19
N ARG A 175 11.39 -10.99 -11.42
CA ARG A 175 9.99 -11.33 -11.10
C ARG A 175 9.28 -10.23 -10.32
N MET A 176 9.94 -9.65 -9.32
CA MET A 176 9.40 -8.48 -8.60
C MET A 176 9.14 -7.31 -9.56
N GLY A 177 10.07 -7.05 -10.48
CA GLY A 177 9.88 -6.04 -11.51
C GLY A 177 8.72 -6.36 -12.47
N TYR A 178 8.52 -7.62 -12.87
CA TYR A 178 7.36 -8.02 -13.70
C TYR A 178 6.03 -7.78 -12.96
N TRP A 179 5.96 -8.17 -11.68
CA TRP A 179 4.79 -7.94 -10.85
C TRP A 179 4.45 -6.45 -10.72
N ALA A 180 5.45 -5.60 -10.45
CA ALA A 180 5.25 -4.17 -10.34
C ALA A 180 4.71 -3.54 -11.63
N ARG A 181 5.26 -3.94 -12.78
CA ARG A 181 4.78 -3.50 -14.10
C ARG A 181 3.36 -3.97 -14.39
N ALA A 182 3.03 -5.21 -13.99
CA ALA A 182 1.66 -5.70 -14.09
C ALA A 182 0.71 -4.85 -13.22
N GLN A 183 1.10 -4.50 -12.00
CA GLN A 183 0.30 -3.63 -11.14
C GLN A 183 0.06 -2.24 -11.76
N PHE A 184 1.10 -1.62 -12.31
CA PHE A 184 0.95 -0.35 -13.03
C PHE A 184 0.03 -0.48 -14.25
N LEU A 185 0.13 -1.58 -15.00
CA LEU A 185 -0.72 -1.82 -16.16
C LEU A 185 -2.18 -2.10 -15.76
N ILE A 186 -2.41 -2.80 -14.66
CA ILE A 186 -3.74 -3.00 -14.07
C ILE A 186 -4.34 -1.66 -13.66
N ALA A 187 -3.58 -0.84 -12.93
CA ALA A 187 -4.03 0.50 -12.52
C ALA A 187 -4.34 1.41 -13.71
N LEU A 188 -3.51 1.39 -14.75
CA LEU A 188 -3.76 2.14 -15.98
C LEU A 188 -5.00 1.61 -16.72
N SER A 189 -5.15 0.29 -16.82
CA SER A 189 -6.31 -0.33 -17.44
C SER A 189 -7.59 0.01 -16.68
N PHE A 190 -7.54 -0.02 -15.34
CA PHE A 190 -8.63 0.41 -14.48
C PHE A 190 -8.99 1.87 -14.76
N ALA A 191 -8.01 2.78 -14.75
CA ALA A 191 -8.26 4.20 -15.00
C ALA A 191 -8.95 4.46 -16.35
N LEU A 192 -8.51 3.77 -17.40
CA LEU A 192 -9.05 3.92 -18.76
C LEU A 192 -10.44 3.29 -18.91
N LEU A 193 -10.63 2.06 -18.43
CA LEU A 193 -11.89 1.34 -18.55
C LEU A 193 -12.96 1.92 -17.63
N PHE A 194 -12.62 2.19 -16.37
CA PHE A 194 -13.53 2.81 -15.41
C PHE A 194 -13.86 4.25 -15.82
N GLY A 195 -12.86 5.05 -16.20
CA GLY A 195 -13.08 6.39 -16.71
C GLY A 195 -13.91 6.41 -17.99
N GLY A 196 -13.65 5.50 -18.92
CA GLY A 196 -14.42 5.34 -20.15
C GLY A 196 -15.88 4.91 -19.90
N TRP A 197 -16.09 4.03 -18.93
CA TRP A 197 -17.43 3.63 -18.49
C TRP A 197 -18.22 4.80 -17.89
N LEU A 198 -17.59 5.60 -17.04
CA LEU A 198 -18.20 6.80 -16.46
C LEU A 198 -18.52 7.85 -17.53
N LEU A 199 -17.65 7.99 -18.54
CA LEU A 199 -17.88 8.87 -19.69
C LEU A 199 -19.13 8.43 -20.46
N PHE A 200 -19.26 7.12 -20.70
CA PHE A 200 -20.43 6.56 -21.38
C PHE A 200 -21.73 6.79 -20.60
N LEU A 201 -21.68 6.70 -19.28
CA LEU A 201 -22.84 6.97 -18.40
C LEU A 201 -23.18 8.47 -18.24
N GLY A 202 -22.37 9.37 -18.80
CA GLY A 202 -22.56 10.82 -18.62
C GLY A 202 -22.35 11.28 -17.18
N VAL A 203 -21.62 10.51 -16.37
CA VAL A 203 -21.30 10.88 -14.99
C VAL A 203 -20.43 12.14 -15.01
N PRO A 204 -20.70 13.14 -14.16
CA PRO A 204 -19.83 14.31 -14.06
C PRO A 204 -18.37 13.89 -13.78
N SER A 205 -17.41 14.53 -14.44
CA SER A 205 -15.96 14.34 -14.21
C SER A 205 -15.40 12.91 -14.40
N PRO A 206 -15.76 12.19 -15.48
CA PRO A 206 -15.40 10.78 -15.63
C PRO A 206 -13.88 10.55 -15.69
N PHE A 207 -13.14 11.50 -16.26
CA PHE A 207 -11.68 11.47 -16.31
C PHE A 207 -11.04 11.57 -14.92
N ALA A 208 -11.54 12.47 -14.06
CA ALA A 208 -11.00 12.65 -12.72
C ALA A 208 -11.24 11.40 -11.86
N LEU A 209 -12.45 10.82 -11.95
CA LEU A 209 -12.82 9.60 -11.24
C LEU A 209 -12.04 8.38 -11.76
N GLY A 210 -11.80 8.30 -13.08
CA GLY A 210 -10.94 7.29 -13.69
C GLY A 210 -9.51 7.36 -13.18
N VAL A 211 -8.87 8.54 -13.24
CA VAL A 211 -7.50 8.75 -12.75
C VAL A 211 -7.40 8.48 -11.25
N LEU A 212 -8.35 8.98 -10.45
CA LEU A 212 -8.40 8.73 -9.01
C LEU A 212 -8.50 7.23 -8.72
N GLY A 213 -9.39 6.52 -9.42
CA GLY A 213 -9.54 5.07 -9.30
C GLY A 213 -8.27 4.31 -9.65
N GLY A 214 -7.60 4.70 -10.73
CA GLY A 214 -6.31 4.12 -11.10
C GLY A 214 -5.22 4.37 -10.05
N VAL A 215 -5.13 5.58 -9.50
CA VAL A 215 -4.19 5.90 -8.42
C VAL A 215 -4.46 5.05 -7.17
N LEU A 216 -5.72 4.90 -6.79
CA LEU A 216 -6.12 4.05 -5.66
C LEU A 216 -5.76 2.58 -5.88
N GLU A 217 -5.76 2.12 -7.13
CA GLU A 217 -5.32 0.77 -7.51
C GLU A 217 -3.79 0.60 -7.43
N VAL A 218 -3.02 1.66 -7.67
CA VAL A 218 -1.55 1.64 -7.52
C VAL A 218 -1.14 1.49 -6.06
N VAL A 219 -1.88 2.12 -5.14
CA VAL A 219 -1.61 1.99 -3.70
C VAL A 219 -1.86 0.53 -3.32
N PRO A 220 -0.81 -0.25 -3.00
CA PRO A 220 -1.06 -1.59 -2.50
C PRO A 220 -1.88 -1.44 -1.24
N PHE A 221 -3.01 -2.15 -1.15
CA PHE A 221 -3.65 -2.40 0.13
C PHE A 221 -2.62 -3.14 0.97
N VAL A 222 -1.78 -2.41 1.69
CA VAL A 222 -1.07 -2.95 2.85
C VAL A 222 -2.23 -3.22 3.81
N PRO A 223 -2.62 -4.49 4.04
CA PRO A 223 -3.52 -4.77 5.14
C PRO A 223 -2.88 -4.09 6.33
N THR A 224 -3.61 -3.28 7.07
CA THR A 224 -3.10 -2.71 8.30
C THR A 224 -2.74 -3.87 9.22
N PHE A 225 -1.52 -4.38 9.11
CA PHE A 225 -0.98 -5.51 9.90
C PHE A 225 -0.73 -5.07 11.36
N ARG A 226 -1.12 -3.83 11.70
CA ARG A 226 -1.16 -3.27 13.05
C ARG A 226 -2.44 -3.59 13.82
N THR A 227 -3.26 -4.56 13.41
CA THR A 227 -4.13 -5.25 14.38
C THR A 227 -3.40 -6.50 14.86
N PRO A 228 -2.59 -6.43 15.93
CA PRO A 228 -2.17 -7.64 16.61
C PRO A 228 -3.46 -8.29 17.12
N PHE A 229 -3.81 -9.48 16.61
CA PHE A 229 -4.77 -10.38 17.23
C PHE A 229 -5.94 -9.68 17.96
N THR A 230 -6.94 -9.19 17.25
CA THR A 230 -8.27 -9.13 17.87
C THR A 230 -8.71 -10.59 17.96
N PRO A 231 -8.79 -11.22 19.15
CA PRO A 231 -9.22 -12.60 19.22
C PRO A 231 -10.65 -12.65 18.70
N ALA A 232 -10.88 -13.39 17.62
CA ALA A 232 -12.20 -13.68 17.08
C ALA A 232 -12.98 -14.63 18.02
N GLY A 233 -13.12 -14.25 19.29
CA GLY A 233 -13.60 -15.10 20.37
C GLY A 233 -14.93 -14.67 20.98
N ASN A 234 -15.58 -13.58 20.52
CA ASN A 234 -16.78 -13.08 21.22
C ASN A 234 -17.95 -12.63 20.32
N ILE A 235 -18.01 -13.09 19.08
CA ILE A 235 -19.12 -12.74 18.15
C ILE A 235 -20.21 -13.81 18.05
N ALA A 236 -20.16 -14.87 18.88
CA ALA A 236 -21.16 -15.95 18.84
C ALA A 236 -21.63 -16.35 20.25
N ARG A 237 -22.30 -15.42 20.95
CA ARG A 237 -23.23 -15.78 22.03
C ARG A 237 -24.56 -15.07 21.81
N PRO A 238 -25.60 -15.75 21.30
CA PRO A 238 -26.94 -15.19 21.36
C PRO A 238 -27.39 -15.11 22.83
N PRO A 239 -27.99 -13.99 23.26
CA PRO A 239 -28.55 -13.88 24.60
C PRO A 239 -29.85 -14.68 24.65
N GLY A 240 -29.89 -15.80 25.38
CA GLY A 240 -31.16 -16.48 25.71
C GLY A 240 -31.22 -18.00 25.66
N GLY A 241 -30.10 -18.74 25.65
CA GLY A 241 -30.14 -20.20 25.75
C GLY A 241 -30.13 -20.70 27.21
N ALA A 242 -31.30 -20.98 27.79
CA ALA A 242 -31.41 -21.63 29.10
C ALA A 242 -30.75 -23.04 29.09
N PRO A 243 -30.18 -23.51 30.21
CA PRO A 243 -29.57 -24.83 30.27
C PRO A 243 -30.66 -25.92 30.27
N ARG A 244 -30.65 -26.83 29.30
CA ARG A 244 -31.45 -28.06 29.36
C ARG A 244 -30.74 -29.07 30.26
N SER A 245 -31.39 -29.42 31.37
CA SER A 245 -31.08 -30.56 32.22
C SER A 245 -31.17 -31.86 31.41
N ARG A 246 -30.08 -32.65 31.43
CA ARG A 246 -30.10 -34.07 31.08
C ARG A 246 -30.84 -34.81 32.19
N ASP A 247 -31.88 -35.55 31.86
CA ASP A 247 -32.28 -36.79 32.53
C ASP A 247 -33.31 -37.54 31.65
N GLY A 248 -33.12 -38.86 31.50
CA GLY A 248 -34.16 -39.79 31.03
C GLY A 248 -33.80 -40.64 29.80
N GLU A 249 -33.04 -41.71 29.99
CA GLU A 249 -33.19 -42.93 29.18
C GLU A 249 -34.51 -43.62 29.54
N PRO A 250 -35.14 -44.35 28.59
CA PRO A 250 -35.99 -45.47 28.94
C PRO A 250 -35.47 -46.78 28.37
N GLY A 251 -35.54 -47.83 29.20
CA GLY A 251 -35.64 -49.22 28.74
C GLY A 251 -37.02 -49.55 28.18
#